data_AF-A0A7J4PLP1-F1
#
_entry.id   AF-A0A7J4PLP1-F1
#
_cell.length_a   1.000
_cell.length_b   1.000
_cell.length_c   1.000
_cell.angle_alpha   90.00
_cell.angle_beta   90.00
_cell.angle_gamma   90.00
#
_symmetry.space_group_name_H-M   'P 1'
#
loop_
_entity.id
_entity.type
_entity.pdbx_description
1 polymer ?
#
loop_
_entity_poly.entity_id
_entity_poly.type
_entity_poly.pdbx_seq_one_letter_code
_entity_poly.pdbx_strand_id
1 'polypeptide(L)'
;MNQLAQTVTDFIEPVIPYLVIGSKKAAEEAGKRVGPEVWELEKKLWEKLCSRVRPELKEAARDLIIAPSDPELKQVMVREILKSFEKDPDFAKEISASMEDELIRKLTAEQRMTAFQQSPADKTGVLEEFNKLLDEFVAKYSIVQKSERLEAGPCKEEIMEKEALMQKTLDFASRIQYGDARSLALSLLVPHLEGPGKQELIKKALSSASNIHDEAERAVVLSSLVPHLSGPGKEELIEDILDFAPYIQYGDTKFQIFSSLVPHLDVSGNYVSGNERLVEKALEMASGIQSEYLRVQALSLLIPYLKGQRKEETIEQALELASNIKDKNMRSLALSFVDPYLDGAGKEEGVEGNLVQDLSFNEQPKSKMN
;
A
#
# COMPACT_ATOMS: atom_id res chain seq x y z
N MET A 1 6.88 -23.94 27.40
CA MET A 1 5.63 -23.20 27.15
C MET A 1 5.88 -21.91 26.38
N ASN A 2 6.82 -21.05 26.76
CA ASN A 2 7.13 -19.82 25.99
C ASN A 2 7.52 -20.09 24.52
N GLN A 3 8.43 -21.04 24.28
CA GLN A 3 8.81 -21.44 22.92
C GLN A 3 7.63 -22.01 22.09
N LEU A 4 6.70 -22.72 22.75
CA LEU A 4 5.49 -23.23 22.10
C LEU A 4 4.54 -22.08 21.74
N ALA A 5 4.34 -21.12 22.64
CA ALA A 5 3.53 -19.93 22.39
C ALA A 5 4.09 -19.12 21.22
N GLN A 6 5.41 -18.89 21.18
CA GLN A 6 6.08 -18.23 20.07
C GLN A 6 5.87 -18.97 18.74
N THR A 7 6.06 -20.30 18.74
CA THR A 7 5.90 -21.12 17.52
C THR A 7 4.46 -21.10 17.02
N VAL A 8 3.48 -21.13 17.92
CA VAL A 8 2.05 -21.04 17.58
C VAL A 8 1.72 -19.66 17.01
N THR A 9 2.22 -18.58 17.61
CA THR A 9 2.03 -17.22 17.09
C THR A 9 2.63 -17.07 15.70
N ASP A 10 3.88 -17.49 15.50
CA ASP A 10 4.56 -17.40 14.20
C ASP A 10 3.85 -18.21 13.12
N PHE A 11 3.20 -19.32 13.49
CA PHE A 11 2.48 -20.17 12.55
C PHE A 11 1.17 -19.52 12.06
N ILE A 12 0.41 -18.87 12.95
CA ILE A 12 -0.89 -18.27 12.57
C ILE A 12 -0.77 -16.81 12.09
N GLU A 13 0.32 -16.11 12.42
CA GLU A 13 0.57 -14.70 12.09
C GLU A 13 0.26 -14.33 10.63
N PRO A 14 0.70 -15.10 9.61
CA PRO A 14 0.51 -14.73 8.20
C PRO A 14 -0.96 -14.63 7.77
N VAL A 15 -1.87 -15.24 8.54
CA VAL A 15 -3.30 -15.32 8.22
C VAL A 15 -4.21 -14.71 9.28
N ILE A 16 -3.66 -14.08 10.33
CA ILE A 16 -4.43 -13.40 11.39
C ILE A 16 -5.55 -12.50 10.83
N PRO A 17 -5.33 -11.66 9.79
CA PRO A 17 -6.40 -10.84 9.24
C PRO A 17 -7.61 -11.65 8.77
N TYR A 18 -7.38 -12.81 8.14
CA TYR A 18 -8.45 -13.66 7.64
C TYR A 18 -9.14 -14.44 8.76
N LEU A 19 -8.37 -14.88 9.76
CA LEU A 19 -8.86 -15.60 10.95
C LEU A 19 -9.78 -14.73 11.82
N VAL A 20 -9.49 -13.44 11.95
CA VAL A 20 -10.32 -12.50 12.72
C VAL A 20 -11.56 -12.06 11.93
N ILE A 21 -11.45 -11.87 10.61
CA ILE A 21 -12.59 -11.51 9.75
C ILE A 21 -13.59 -12.66 9.66
N GLY A 22 -13.12 -13.91 9.52
CA GLY A 22 -13.96 -15.11 9.58
C GLY A 22 -15.02 -15.26 8.47
N SER A 23 -14.93 -14.47 7.39
CA SER A 23 -15.87 -14.54 6.27
C SER A 23 -15.50 -15.61 5.25
N LYS A 24 -16.47 -16.08 4.46
CA LYS A 24 -16.21 -17.05 3.38
C LYS A 24 -15.17 -16.53 2.37
N LYS A 25 -15.24 -15.24 2.02
CA LYS A 25 -14.29 -14.58 1.13
C LYS A 25 -12.88 -14.50 1.73
N ALA A 26 -12.76 -14.23 3.03
CA ALA A 26 -11.47 -14.24 3.73
C ALA A 26 -10.84 -15.64 3.77
N ALA A 27 -11.65 -16.69 3.94
CA ALA A 27 -11.18 -18.07 3.91
C ALA A 27 -10.69 -18.49 2.51
N GLU A 28 -11.39 -18.08 1.44
CA GLU A 28 -10.95 -18.33 0.07
C GLU A 28 -9.61 -17.64 -0.22
N GLU A 29 -9.42 -16.41 0.26
CA GLU A 29 -8.19 -15.65 0.04
C GLU A 29 -7.02 -16.19 0.87
N ALA A 30 -7.25 -16.60 2.12
CA ALA A 30 -6.24 -17.26 2.94
C ALA A 30 -5.81 -18.60 2.33
N GLY A 31 -6.75 -19.40 1.82
CA GLY A 31 -6.47 -20.67 1.14
C GLY A 31 -5.61 -20.52 -0.11
N LYS A 32 -5.71 -19.41 -0.85
CA LYS A 32 -4.80 -19.10 -1.97
C LYS A 32 -3.38 -18.75 -1.48
N ARG A 33 -3.28 -18.13 -0.31
CA ARG A 33 -2.02 -17.61 0.26
C ARG A 33 -1.16 -18.71 0.88
N VAL A 34 -1.76 -19.56 1.71
CA VAL A 34 -1.04 -20.61 2.45
C VAL A 34 -1.33 -22.02 1.95
N GLY A 35 -2.32 -22.18 1.07
CA GLY A 35 -2.83 -23.48 0.64
C GLY A 35 -4.02 -23.95 1.48
N PRO A 36 -4.98 -24.70 0.89
CA PRO A 36 -6.22 -25.10 1.57
C PRO A 36 -5.97 -25.99 2.80
N GLU A 37 -4.93 -26.83 2.75
CA GLU A 37 -4.58 -27.74 3.85
C GLU A 37 -3.98 -26.97 5.04
N VAL A 38 -3.10 -26.00 4.78
CA VAL A 38 -2.48 -25.16 5.82
C VAL A 38 -3.52 -24.26 6.48
N TRP A 39 -4.39 -23.65 5.68
CA TRP A 39 -5.46 -22.79 6.16
C TRP A 39 -6.39 -23.52 7.14
N GLU A 40 -6.83 -24.74 6.82
CA GLU A 40 -7.71 -25.51 7.73
C GLU A 40 -7.02 -25.85 9.06
N LEU A 41 -5.70 -26.05 9.05
CA LEU A 41 -4.90 -26.29 10.25
C LEU A 41 -4.77 -25.02 11.10
N GLU A 42 -4.40 -23.88 10.50
CA GLU A 42 -4.30 -22.58 11.17
C GLU A 42 -5.65 -22.15 11.75
N LYS A 43 -6.73 -22.34 11.00
CA LYS A 43 -8.10 -22.05 11.44
C LYS A 43 -8.52 -22.91 12.62
N LYS A 44 -8.30 -24.23 12.56
CA LYS A 44 -8.62 -25.14 13.67
C LYS A 44 -7.82 -24.80 14.93
N LEU A 45 -6.55 -24.41 14.76
CA LEU A 45 -5.69 -23.97 15.86
C LEU A 45 -6.22 -22.66 16.47
N TRP A 46 -6.60 -21.70 15.64
CA TRP A 46 -7.18 -20.43 16.04
C TRP A 46 -8.51 -20.59 16.80
N GLU A 47 -9.40 -21.47 16.34
CA GLU A 47 -10.68 -21.76 17.01
C GLU A 47 -10.44 -22.36 18.41
N LYS A 48 -9.48 -23.28 18.54
CA LYS A 48 -9.07 -23.84 19.84
C LYS A 48 -8.52 -22.77 20.76
N LEU A 49 -7.63 -21.91 20.27
CA LEU A 49 -7.08 -20.79 21.02
C LEU A 49 -8.19 -19.83 21.48
N CYS A 50 -9.07 -19.38 20.58
CA CYS A 50 -10.17 -18.48 20.92
C CYS A 50 -11.20 -19.08 21.90
N SER A 51 -11.34 -20.40 21.95
CA SER A 51 -12.27 -21.06 22.89
C SER A 51 -11.78 -21.07 24.34
N ARG A 52 -10.45 -20.98 24.56
CA ARG A 52 -9.82 -21.08 25.89
C ARG A 52 -9.07 -19.82 26.31
N VAL A 53 -8.56 -19.06 25.35
CA VAL A 53 -7.97 -17.73 25.53
C VAL A 53 -9.09 -16.72 25.32
N ARG A 54 -9.44 -16.04 26.41
CA ARG A 54 -10.48 -15.01 26.57
C ARG A 54 -10.38 -13.86 25.51
N PRO A 55 -11.33 -12.90 25.43
CA PRO A 55 -11.36 -11.86 24.36
C PRO A 55 -10.03 -11.11 24.12
N GLU A 56 -9.12 -11.07 25.08
CA GLU A 56 -7.80 -10.46 25.01
C GLU A 56 -6.94 -11.01 23.85
N LEU A 57 -7.08 -12.29 23.48
CA LEU A 57 -6.37 -12.83 22.31
C LEU A 57 -6.91 -12.24 21.01
N LYS A 58 -8.22 -12.03 20.92
CA LYS A 58 -8.86 -11.44 19.75
C LYS A 58 -8.55 -9.95 19.64
N GLU A 59 -8.47 -9.25 20.76
CA GLU A 59 -8.02 -7.85 20.79
C GLU A 59 -6.55 -7.74 20.38
N ALA A 60 -5.66 -8.55 20.94
CA ALA A 60 -4.24 -8.57 20.52
C ALA A 60 -4.08 -8.92 19.03
N ALA A 61 -4.92 -9.82 18.50
CA ALA A 61 -4.94 -10.14 17.08
C ALA A 61 -5.52 -9.00 16.22
N ARG A 62 -6.47 -8.19 16.72
CA ARG A 62 -6.96 -6.98 16.06
C ARG A 62 -5.90 -5.88 16.04
N ASP A 63 -5.16 -5.72 17.13
CA ASP A 63 -4.03 -4.79 17.19
C ASP A 63 -2.95 -5.22 16.19
N LEU A 64 -2.70 -6.52 16.05
CA LEU A 64 -1.86 -7.09 14.98
C LEU A 64 -2.46 -6.95 13.58
N ILE A 65 -3.76 -6.73 13.40
CA ILE A 65 -4.30 -6.38 12.07
C ILE A 65 -4.00 -4.92 11.74
N ILE A 66 -4.04 -4.06 12.75
CA ILE A 66 -3.71 -2.64 12.63
C ILE A 66 -2.21 -2.44 12.41
N ALA A 67 -1.36 -3.24 13.08
CA ALA A 67 0.09 -3.23 12.93
C ALA A 67 0.69 -4.67 12.94
N PRO A 68 0.64 -5.40 11.80
CA PRO A 68 1.01 -6.82 11.68
C PRO A 68 2.46 -7.20 11.94
N SER A 69 3.32 -6.23 12.17
CA SER A 69 4.76 -6.46 12.32
C SER A 69 5.35 -5.64 13.46
N ASP A 70 4.49 -5.10 14.31
CA ASP A 70 4.90 -4.53 15.59
C ASP A 70 5.37 -5.70 16.51
N PRO A 71 6.67 -5.77 16.84
CA PRO A 71 7.20 -6.83 17.68
C PRO A 71 6.60 -6.78 19.08
N GLU A 72 6.18 -5.62 19.56
CA GLU A 72 5.57 -5.43 20.88
C GLU A 72 4.14 -5.98 20.89
N LEU A 73 3.35 -5.75 19.85
CA LEU A 73 2.01 -6.36 19.69
C LEU A 73 2.09 -7.86 19.44
N LYS A 74 3.07 -8.31 18.66
CA LYS A 74 3.37 -9.74 18.51
C LYS A 74 3.71 -10.35 19.86
N GLN A 75 4.53 -9.69 20.66
CA GLN A 75 4.84 -10.14 22.03
C GLN A 75 3.63 -10.05 22.97
N VAL A 76 2.70 -9.13 22.78
CA VAL A 76 1.41 -9.11 23.51
C VAL A 76 0.60 -10.36 23.19
N MET A 77 0.50 -10.75 21.92
CA MET A 77 -0.19 -11.98 21.51
C MET A 77 0.50 -13.24 22.06
N VAL A 78 1.83 -13.33 21.95
CA VAL A 78 2.63 -14.44 22.53
C VAL A 78 2.38 -14.54 24.04
N ARG A 79 2.35 -13.40 24.74
CA ARG A 79 2.12 -13.34 26.19
C ARG A 79 0.73 -13.80 26.56
N GLU A 80 -0.29 -13.48 25.77
CA GLU A 80 -1.66 -13.91 26.05
C GLU A 80 -1.85 -15.41 25.84
N ILE A 81 -1.25 -15.97 24.78
CA ILE A 81 -1.19 -17.42 24.57
C ILE A 81 -0.41 -18.10 25.72
N LEU A 82 0.74 -17.55 26.12
CA LEU A 82 1.56 -18.09 27.20
C LEU A 82 0.80 -18.12 28.53
N LYS A 83 0.11 -17.03 28.91
CA LYS A 83 -0.73 -17.00 30.12
C LYS A 83 -1.79 -18.09 30.11
N SER A 84 -2.34 -18.44 28.94
CA SER A 84 -3.33 -19.51 28.83
C SER A 84 -2.71 -20.89 29.07
N PHE A 85 -1.50 -21.13 28.56
CA PHE A 85 -0.76 -22.36 28.77
C PHE A 85 -0.30 -22.53 30.22
N GLU A 86 0.04 -21.43 30.88
CA GLU A 86 0.40 -21.44 32.31
C GLU A 86 -0.81 -21.74 33.21
N LYS A 87 -2.01 -21.27 32.83
CA LYS A 87 -3.27 -21.55 33.54
C LYS A 87 -3.79 -22.97 33.33
N ASP A 88 -3.57 -23.53 32.14
CA ASP A 88 -3.98 -24.88 31.77
C ASP A 88 -2.84 -25.64 31.08
N PRO A 89 -2.00 -26.37 31.85
CA PRO A 89 -0.90 -27.15 31.31
C PRO A 89 -1.33 -28.30 30.39
N ASP A 90 -2.55 -28.82 30.55
CA ASP A 90 -3.04 -29.91 29.69
C ASP A 90 -3.49 -29.37 28.33
N PHE A 91 -4.02 -28.14 28.27
CA PHE A 91 -4.19 -27.41 27.01
C PHE A 91 -2.85 -27.17 26.30
N ALA A 92 -1.81 -26.78 27.02
CA ALA A 92 -0.48 -26.60 26.43
C ALA A 92 0.04 -27.90 25.78
N LYS A 93 -0.17 -29.06 26.42
CA LYS A 93 0.16 -30.38 25.85
C LYS A 93 -0.67 -30.70 24.61
N GLU A 94 -1.97 -30.39 24.62
CA GLU A 94 -2.87 -30.58 23.48
C GLU A 94 -2.39 -29.77 22.26
N ILE A 95 -2.05 -28.49 22.47
CA ILE A 95 -1.52 -27.63 21.41
C ILE A 95 -0.14 -28.12 20.94
N SER A 96 0.73 -28.52 21.87
CA SER A 96 2.03 -29.10 21.53
C SER A 96 1.88 -30.33 20.62
N ALA A 97 0.99 -31.26 20.96
CA ALA A 97 0.72 -32.45 20.15
C ALA A 97 0.15 -32.08 18.77
N SER A 98 -0.69 -31.04 18.69
CA SER A 98 -1.18 -30.52 17.41
C SER A 98 -0.05 -29.95 16.56
N MET A 99 0.93 -29.27 17.16
CA MET A 99 2.10 -28.68 16.48
C MET A 99 3.15 -29.72 16.08
N GLU A 100 3.13 -30.90 16.68
CA GLU A 100 4.05 -32.01 16.36
C GLU A 100 3.54 -32.91 15.22
N ASP A 101 2.32 -32.69 14.74
CA ASP A 101 1.74 -33.41 13.60
C ASP A 101 2.70 -33.32 12.39
N GLU A 102 3.00 -34.46 11.77
CA GLU A 102 4.05 -34.60 10.75
C GLU A 102 3.79 -33.70 9.54
N LEU A 103 2.52 -33.41 9.26
CA LEU A 103 2.08 -32.46 8.23
C LEU A 103 2.49 -31.02 8.56
N ILE A 104 2.28 -30.56 9.80
CA ILE A 104 2.68 -29.20 10.22
C ILE A 104 4.20 -29.07 10.16
N ARG A 105 4.94 -30.09 10.60
CA ARG A 105 6.42 -30.06 10.53
C ARG A 105 6.94 -29.97 9.09
N LYS A 106 6.36 -30.71 8.14
CA LYS A 106 6.73 -30.62 6.71
C LYS A 106 6.39 -29.25 6.12
N LEU A 107 5.19 -28.73 6.40
CA LEU A 107 4.73 -27.43 5.91
C LEU A 107 5.54 -26.26 6.50
N THR A 108 5.85 -26.28 7.80
CA THR A 108 6.71 -25.27 8.44
C THR A 108 8.16 -25.37 7.94
N ALA A 109 8.66 -26.57 7.64
CA ALA A 109 9.98 -26.75 7.06
C ALA A 109 10.04 -26.25 5.61
N GLU A 110 9.03 -26.48 4.78
CA GLU A 110 8.96 -25.97 3.41
C GLU A 110 8.80 -24.44 3.36
N GLN A 111 8.02 -23.86 4.28
CA GLN A 111 7.97 -22.40 4.50
C GLN A 111 9.30 -21.82 5.00
N ARG A 112 10.06 -22.56 5.84
CA ARG A 112 11.41 -22.17 6.30
C ARG A 112 12.50 -22.40 5.25
N MET A 113 12.32 -23.36 4.35
CA MET A 113 13.25 -23.62 3.23
C MET A 113 13.02 -22.65 2.07
N THR A 114 11.84 -22.02 2.00
CA THR A 114 11.56 -20.90 1.08
C THR A 114 11.90 -19.53 1.68
N ALA A 115 12.13 -19.46 2.99
CA ALA A 115 12.76 -18.31 3.65
C ALA A 115 14.24 -18.26 3.26
N PHE A 116 14.55 -17.38 2.30
CA PHE A 116 15.91 -16.97 1.96
C PHE A 116 16.65 -16.62 3.28
N GLN A 117 17.68 -17.38 3.66
CA GLN A 117 18.44 -17.11 4.89
C GLN A 117 19.30 -15.85 4.69
N GLN A 118 18.66 -14.68 4.69
CA GLN A 118 19.34 -13.39 4.68
C GLN A 118 19.86 -13.15 6.10
N SER A 119 21.18 -13.28 6.27
CA SER A 119 21.86 -12.87 7.49
C SER A 119 21.62 -11.36 7.70
N PRO A 120 21.31 -10.89 8.94
CA PRO A 120 21.15 -9.47 9.26
C PRO A 120 22.33 -8.55 8.86
N ALA A 121 23.50 -9.14 8.58
CA ALA A 121 24.72 -8.44 8.21
C ALA A 121 25.00 -8.36 6.70
N ASP A 122 24.21 -9.02 5.85
CA ASP A 122 24.51 -9.16 4.41
C ASP A 122 23.48 -8.47 3.49
N LYS A 123 23.08 -7.24 3.85
CA LYS A 123 22.20 -6.43 3.00
C LYS A 123 22.84 -6.11 1.63
N THR A 124 24.15 -5.90 1.61
CA THR A 124 24.90 -5.59 0.38
C THR A 124 24.91 -6.78 -0.56
N GLY A 125 25.19 -8.00 -0.08
CA GLY A 125 25.18 -9.20 -0.92
C GLY A 125 23.80 -9.49 -1.52
N VAL A 126 22.72 -9.24 -0.77
CA VAL A 126 21.34 -9.38 -1.28
C VAL A 126 21.05 -8.43 -2.44
N LEU A 127 21.49 -7.17 -2.34
CA LEU A 127 21.32 -6.20 -3.43
C LEU A 127 22.24 -6.50 -4.63
N GLU A 128 23.45 -7.01 -4.41
CA GLU A 128 24.33 -7.47 -5.47
C GLU A 128 23.73 -8.66 -6.24
N GLU A 129 23.14 -9.62 -5.53
CA GLU A 129 22.46 -10.76 -6.14
C GLU A 129 21.22 -10.32 -6.94
N PHE A 130 20.43 -9.39 -6.38
CA PHE A 130 19.32 -8.79 -7.10
C PHE A 130 19.80 -8.07 -8.38
N ASN A 131 20.83 -7.22 -8.28
CA ASN A 131 21.37 -6.49 -9.43
C ASN A 131 21.88 -7.45 -10.51
N LYS A 132 22.50 -8.57 -10.14
CA LYS A 132 22.91 -9.60 -11.09
C LYS A 132 21.72 -10.21 -11.84
N LEU A 133 20.62 -10.49 -11.15
CA LEU A 133 19.39 -11.00 -11.78
C LEU A 133 18.76 -9.94 -12.71
N LEU A 134 18.75 -8.68 -12.27
CA LEU A 134 18.26 -7.56 -13.06
C LEU A 134 19.11 -7.35 -14.32
N ASP A 135 20.44 -7.40 -14.21
CA ASP A 135 21.37 -7.29 -15.34
C ASP A 135 21.17 -8.45 -16.34
N GLU A 136 21.00 -9.69 -15.85
CA GLU A 136 20.69 -10.83 -16.70
C GLU A 136 19.37 -10.61 -17.46
N PHE A 137 18.35 -10.09 -16.76
CA PHE A 137 17.07 -9.75 -17.36
C PHE A 137 17.20 -8.66 -18.42
N VAL A 138 17.87 -7.53 -18.12
CA VAL A 138 18.05 -6.40 -19.05
C VAL A 138 18.88 -6.81 -20.27
N ALA A 139 19.91 -7.64 -20.08
CA ALA A 139 20.72 -8.17 -21.17
C ALA A 139 19.88 -9.04 -22.12
N LYS A 140 19.07 -9.96 -21.57
CA LYS A 140 18.15 -10.78 -22.37
C LYS A 140 17.04 -9.96 -23.03
N TYR A 141 16.49 -8.97 -22.31
CA TYR A 141 15.50 -8.03 -22.84
C TYR A 141 16.04 -7.28 -24.07
N SER A 142 17.31 -6.85 -24.02
CA SER A 142 17.99 -6.19 -25.13
C SER A 142 18.20 -7.11 -26.34
N ILE A 143 18.31 -8.42 -26.14
CA ILE A 143 18.41 -9.41 -27.22
C ILE A 143 17.04 -9.63 -27.87
N VAL A 144 15.99 -9.82 -27.07
CA VAL A 144 14.62 -10.03 -27.57
C VAL A 144 14.12 -8.81 -28.33
N GLN A 145 14.34 -7.59 -27.83
CA GLN A 145 13.99 -6.36 -28.58
C GLN A 145 14.74 -6.22 -29.92
N LYS A 146 15.98 -6.74 -30.02
CA LYS A 146 16.70 -6.78 -31.30
C LYS A 146 16.09 -7.82 -32.24
N SER A 147 15.67 -8.96 -31.71
CA SER A 147 14.98 -10.03 -32.46
C SER A 147 13.63 -9.57 -33.01
N GLU A 148 12.86 -8.81 -32.22
CA GLU A 148 11.59 -8.16 -32.64
C GLU A 148 11.73 -7.19 -33.80
N ARG A 149 12.92 -6.61 -34.00
CA ARG A 149 13.22 -5.67 -35.11
C ARG A 149 13.67 -6.38 -36.39
N LEU A 150 13.89 -7.70 -36.36
CA LEU A 150 14.26 -8.52 -37.50
C LEU A 150 13.01 -9.20 -38.09
N GLU A 151 12.97 -9.44 -39.40
CA GLU A 151 11.78 -9.94 -40.13
C GLU A 151 11.22 -11.30 -39.63
N ALA A 152 11.97 -12.04 -38.81
CA ALA A 152 11.56 -13.33 -38.28
C ALA A 152 10.80 -13.27 -36.93
N GLY A 153 10.85 -12.14 -36.21
CA GLY A 153 10.29 -12.00 -34.86
C GLY A 153 10.93 -12.93 -33.80
N PRO A 154 10.72 -12.67 -32.49
CA PRO A 154 11.25 -13.52 -31.43
C PRO A 154 10.53 -14.87 -31.40
N CYS A 155 11.27 -15.94 -31.13
CA CYS A 155 10.68 -17.26 -30.95
C CYS A 155 9.88 -17.32 -29.64
N LYS A 156 8.84 -18.17 -29.60
CA LYS A 156 7.98 -18.36 -28.41
C LYS A 156 8.77 -18.72 -27.15
N GLU A 157 9.85 -19.48 -27.32
CA GLU A 157 10.77 -19.86 -26.24
C GLU A 157 11.47 -18.64 -25.61
N GLU A 158 11.92 -17.67 -26.42
CA GLU A 158 12.57 -16.45 -25.94
C GLU A 158 11.62 -15.56 -25.12
N ILE A 159 10.34 -15.51 -25.52
CA ILE A 159 9.29 -14.77 -24.79
C ILE A 159 9.01 -15.46 -23.44
N MET A 160 8.87 -16.79 -23.42
CA MET A 160 8.61 -17.54 -22.19
C MET A 160 9.79 -17.44 -21.20
N GLU A 161 11.03 -17.50 -21.70
CA GLU A 161 12.22 -17.32 -20.86
C GLU A 161 12.31 -15.91 -20.26
N LYS A 162 11.94 -14.88 -21.04
CA LYS A 162 11.85 -13.50 -20.56
C LYS A 162 10.84 -13.36 -19.42
N GLU A 163 9.65 -13.91 -19.59
CA GLU A 163 8.59 -13.88 -18.56
C GLU A 163 9.00 -14.66 -17.31
N ALA A 164 9.61 -15.83 -17.47
CA ALA A 164 10.11 -16.64 -16.37
C ALA A 164 11.20 -15.92 -15.57
N LEU A 165 12.13 -15.23 -16.26
CA LEU A 165 13.18 -14.46 -15.61
C LEU A 165 12.64 -13.19 -14.93
N MET A 166 11.67 -12.50 -15.52
CA MET A 166 10.96 -11.40 -14.86
C MET A 166 10.29 -11.86 -13.58
N GLN A 167 9.54 -12.96 -13.64
CA GLN A 167 8.86 -13.52 -12.46
C GLN A 167 9.87 -13.91 -11.38
N LYS A 168 10.97 -14.56 -11.76
CA LYS A 168 12.05 -14.91 -10.83
C LYS A 168 12.66 -13.68 -10.15
N THR A 169 12.88 -12.61 -10.91
CA THR A 169 13.49 -11.38 -10.39
C THR A 169 12.54 -10.64 -9.45
N LEU A 170 11.25 -10.58 -9.81
CA LEU A 170 10.21 -10.02 -8.95
C LEU A 170 10.00 -10.85 -7.67
N ASP A 171 10.02 -12.18 -7.77
CA ASP A 171 9.93 -13.07 -6.61
C ASP A 171 11.13 -12.88 -5.66
N PHE A 172 12.33 -12.70 -6.22
CA PHE A 172 13.52 -12.38 -5.45
C PHE A 172 13.35 -11.05 -4.71
N ALA A 173 13.04 -9.98 -5.44
CA ALA A 173 12.81 -8.65 -4.87
C ALA A 173 11.77 -8.71 -3.75
N SER A 174 10.67 -9.44 -3.98
CA SER A 174 9.56 -9.57 -3.02
C SER A 174 9.92 -10.30 -1.73
N ARG A 175 10.99 -11.09 -1.73
CA ARG A 175 11.47 -11.88 -0.57
C ARG A 175 12.57 -11.19 0.23
N ILE A 176 13.06 -10.03 -0.23
CA ILE A 176 14.07 -9.25 0.48
C ILE A 176 13.51 -8.84 1.84
N GLN A 177 14.20 -9.21 2.91
CA GLN A 177 13.73 -9.00 4.28
C GLN A 177 13.83 -7.52 4.68
N TYR A 178 14.88 -6.82 4.24
CA TYR A 178 15.08 -5.40 4.51
C TYR A 178 14.09 -4.55 3.70
N GLY A 179 13.22 -3.80 4.39
CA GLY A 179 12.16 -3.01 3.75
C GLY A 179 12.66 -1.97 2.75
N ASP A 180 13.78 -1.31 3.07
CA ASP A 180 14.42 -0.32 2.19
C ASP A 180 15.08 -0.96 0.95
N ALA A 181 15.78 -2.09 1.10
CA ALA A 181 16.32 -2.83 -0.04
C ALA A 181 15.21 -3.45 -0.90
N ARG A 182 14.12 -3.91 -0.28
CA ARG A 182 12.93 -4.40 -0.99
C ARG A 182 12.28 -3.29 -1.79
N SER A 183 12.09 -2.12 -1.17
CA SER A 183 11.58 -0.90 -1.80
C SER A 183 12.41 -0.52 -3.02
N LEU A 184 13.73 -0.46 -2.86
CA LEU A 184 14.65 -0.14 -3.94
C LEU A 184 14.57 -1.18 -5.08
N ALA A 185 14.62 -2.47 -4.75
CA ALA A 185 14.57 -3.54 -5.74
C ALA A 185 13.26 -3.55 -6.54
N LEU A 186 12.12 -3.40 -5.85
CA LEU A 186 10.80 -3.31 -6.50
C LEU A 186 10.73 -2.09 -7.40
N SER A 187 11.14 -0.92 -6.92
CA SER A 187 11.11 0.34 -7.68
C SER A 187 11.99 0.28 -8.93
N LEU A 188 13.14 -0.40 -8.87
CA LEU A 188 14.02 -0.63 -10.03
C LEU A 188 13.41 -1.59 -11.06
N LEU A 189 12.56 -2.52 -10.63
CA LEU A 189 11.87 -3.44 -11.55
C LEU A 189 10.71 -2.79 -12.28
N VAL A 190 10.03 -1.81 -11.67
CA VAL A 190 8.79 -1.22 -12.21
C VAL A 190 8.90 -0.80 -13.68
N PRO A 191 9.96 -0.09 -14.13
CA PRO A 191 10.10 0.33 -15.52
C PRO A 191 10.15 -0.83 -16.52
N HIS A 192 10.42 -2.04 -16.04
CA HIS A 192 10.56 -3.23 -16.86
C HIS A 192 9.32 -4.14 -16.82
N LEU A 193 8.31 -3.84 -16.00
CA LEU A 193 7.06 -4.59 -15.90
C LEU A 193 6.20 -4.34 -17.15
N GLU A 194 6.40 -5.16 -18.18
CA GLU A 194 5.77 -5.06 -19.49
C GLU A 194 5.29 -6.41 -20.01
N GLY A 195 4.50 -6.41 -21.08
CA GLY A 195 4.01 -7.62 -21.74
C GLY A 195 2.62 -8.08 -21.28
N PRO A 196 2.14 -9.24 -21.76
CA PRO A 196 0.77 -9.71 -21.54
C PRO A 196 0.45 -9.99 -20.07
N GLY A 197 1.46 -10.23 -19.23
CA GLY A 197 1.31 -10.41 -17.78
C GLY A 197 1.53 -9.16 -16.92
N LYS A 198 1.67 -7.97 -17.52
CA LYS A 198 2.03 -6.72 -16.82
C LYS A 198 1.15 -6.43 -15.59
N GLN A 199 -0.17 -6.56 -15.74
CA GLN A 199 -1.13 -6.28 -14.67
C GLN A 199 -0.91 -7.19 -13.45
N GLU A 200 -0.72 -8.49 -13.67
CA GLU A 200 -0.43 -9.45 -12.60
C GLU A 200 0.93 -9.19 -11.94
N LEU A 201 1.93 -8.78 -12.71
CA LEU A 201 3.24 -8.40 -12.16
C LEU A 201 3.14 -7.12 -11.29
N ILE A 202 2.36 -6.13 -11.71
CA ILE A 202 2.10 -4.92 -10.91
C ILE A 202 1.31 -5.28 -9.64
N LYS A 203 0.28 -6.12 -9.72
CA LYS A 203 -0.46 -6.61 -8.54
C LYS A 203 0.46 -7.31 -7.55
N LYS A 204 1.39 -8.13 -8.02
CA LYS A 204 2.42 -8.76 -7.17
C LYS A 204 3.36 -7.73 -6.54
N ALA A 205 3.81 -6.73 -7.31
CA ALA A 205 4.65 -5.66 -6.78
C ALA A 205 3.91 -4.82 -5.71
N LEU A 206 2.64 -4.49 -5.93
CA LEU A 206 1.77 -3.82 -4.95
C LEU A 206 1.60 -4.67 -3.68
N SER A 207 1.32 -5.97 -3.85
CA SER A 207 1.23 -6.91 -2.73
C SER A 207 2.54 -7.03 -1.96
N SER A 208 3.70 -6.93 -2.63
CA SER A 208 4.99 -6.92 -1.94
C SER A 208 5.26 -5.59 -1.21
N ALA A 209 4.92 -4.47 -1.84
CA ALA A 209 5.04 -3.13 -1.28
C ALA A 209 4.19 -2.98 0.00
N SER A 210 2.99 -3.55 0.02
CA SER A 210 2.12 -3.53 1.21
C SER A 210 2.71 -4.23 2.43
N ASN A 211 3.66 -5.14 2.21
CA ASN A 211 4.39 -5.84 3.28
C ASN A 211 5.67 -5.09 3.72
N ILE A 212 5.99 -3.92 3.16
CA ILE A 212 7.08 -3.06 3.63
C ILE A 212 6.58 -2.28 4.85
N HIS A 213 7.31 -2.34 5.98
CA HIS A 213 6.89 -1.69 7.23
C HIS A 213 7.02 -0.17 7.17
N ASP A 214 8.19 0.31 6.77
CA ASP A 214 8.46 1.74 6.67
C ASP A 214 7.56 2.37 5.60
N GLU A 215 6.76 3.35 6.01
CA GLU A 215 5.74 3.95 5.16
C GLU A 215 6.34 4.81 4.05
N ALA A 216 7.51 5.42 4.30
CA ALA A 216 8.22 6.19 3.30
C ALA A 216 8.77 5.25 2.22
N GLU A 217 9.37 4.12 2.62
CA GLU A 217 9.83 3.09 1.68
C GLU A 217 8.67 2.46 0.91
N ARG A 218 7.56 2.14 1.58
CA ARG A 218 6.34 1.65 0.92
C ARG A 218 5.85 2.66 -0.13
N ALA A 219 5.85 3.94 0.22
CA ALA A 219 5.41 4.99 -0.69
C ALA A 219 6.32 5.19 -1.90
N VAL A 220 7.63 5.02 -1.75
CA VAL A 220 8.57 5.03 -2.88
C VAL A 220 8.15 4.01 -3.93
N VAL A 221 7.82 2.79 -3.52
CA VAL A 221 7.34 1.76 -4.46
C VAL A 221 6.00 2.15 -5.08
N LEU A 222 5.03 2.59 -4.28
CA LEU A 222 3.71 2.99 -4.78
C LEU A 222 3.83 4.11 -5.82
N SER A 223 4.59 5.17 -5.53
CA SER A 223 4.85 6.27 -6.46
C SER A 223 5.57 5.81 -7.72
N SER A 224 6.50 4.85 -7.62
CA SER A 224 7.18 4.30 -8.81
C SER A 224 6.22 3.56 -9.74
N LEU A 225 5.16 2.94 -9.22
CA LEU A 225 4.17 2.19 -10.00
C LEU A 225 3.23 3.09 -10.79
N VAL A 226 2.92 4.30 -10.29
CA VAL A 226 1.89 5.18 -10.87
C VAL A 226 2.10 5.50 -12.35
N PRO A 227 3.30 5.91 -12.81
CA PRO A 227 3.55 6.18 -14.24
C PRO A 227 3.33 4.97 -15.16
N HIS A 228 3.30 3.76 -14.58
CA HIS A 228 3.18 2.50 -15.31
C HIS A 228 1.77 1.91 -15.25
N LEU A 229 0.80 2.56 -14.60
CA LEU A 229 -0.60 2.16 -14.57
C LEU A 229 -1.27 2.49 -15.90
N SER A 230 -1.30 1.51 -16.80
CA SER A 230 -1.87 1.66 -18.14
C SER A 230 -2.51 0.38 -18.66
N GLY A 231 -3.40 0.55 -19.65
CA GLY A 231 -4.13 -0.54 -20.28
C GLY A 231 -5.35 -1.01 -19.49
N PRO A 232 -5.98 -2.13 -19.91
CA PRO A 232 -7.12 -2.71 -19.22
C PRO A 232 -6.78 -3.09 -17.77
N GLY A 233 -7.67 -2.75 -16.83
CA GLY A 233 -7.48 -3.06 -15.40
C GLY A 233 -6.73 -1.99 -14.61
N LYS A 234 -6.29 -0.89 -15.24
CA LYS A 234 -5.62 0.21 -14.54
C LYS A 234 -6.47 0.80 -13.40
N GLU A 235 -7.79 0.81 -13.55
CA GLU A 235 -8.72 1.34 -12.55
C GLU A 235 -8.68 0.52 -11.26
N GLU A 236 -8.59 -0.82 -11.38
CA GLU A 236 -8.44 -1.72 -10.22
C GLU A 236 -7.10 -1.48 -9.52
N LEU A 237 -6.01 -1.29 -10.27
CA LEU A 237 -4.70 -0.98 -9.68
C LEU A 237 -4.66 0.39 -8.99
N ILE A 238 -5.31 1.40 -9.58
CA ILE A 238 -5.44 2.73 -8.94
C ILE A 238 -6.24 2.58 -7.65
N GLU A 239 -7.32 1.80 -7.69
CA GLU A 239 -8.12 1.51 -6.51
C GLU A 239 -7.30 0.81 -5.42
N ASP A 240 -6.51 -0.20 -5.78
CA ASP A 240 -5.62 -0.92 -4.86
C ASP A 240 -4.61 0.05 -4.20
N ILE A 241 -4.05 1.00 -4.95
CA ILE A 241 -3.14 2.01 -4.39
C ILE A 241 -3.89 2.97 -3.46
N LEU A 242 -5.10 3.39 -3.82
CA LEU A 242 -5.95 4.25 -2.98
C LEU A 242 -6.36 3.56 -1.68
N ASP A 243 -6.60 2.25 -1.71
CA ASP A 243 -6.90 1.43 -0.52
C ASP A 243 -5.75 1.37 0.49
N PHE A 244 -4.52 1.74 0.08
CA PHE A 244 -3.41 1.90 1.00
C PHE A 244 -3.39 3.24 1.75
N ALA A 245 -4.21 4.22 1.36
CA ALA A 245 -4.26 5.55 1.98
C ALA A 245 -4.35 5.55 3.52
N PRO A 246 -5.17 4.68 4.16
CA PRO A 246 -5.29 4.68 5.61
C PRO A 246 -4.00 4.25 6.33
N TYR A 247 -3.14 3.50 5.64
CA TYR A 247 -1.89 2.98 6.20
C TYR A 247 -0.70 3.90 5.94
N ILE A 248 -0.90 5.12 5.44
CA ILE A 248 0.17 6.12 5.29
C ILE A 248 -0.13 7.25 6.27
N GLN A 249 0.70 7.40 7.31
CA GLN A 249 0.51 8.38 8.37
C GLN A 249 1.09 9.74 7.99
N TYR A 250 2.26 9.76 7.34
CA TYR A 250 2.94 10.99 6.96
C TYR A 250 2.20 11.73 5.83
N GLY A 251 1.75 12.95 6.12
CA GLY A 251 0.96 13.77 5.21
C GLY A 251 1.66 14.08 3.89
N ASP A 252 2.95 14.38 3.92
CA ASP A 252 3.76 14.69 2.73
C ASP A 252 3.85 13.48 1.79
N THR A 253 4.11 12.30 2.35
CA THR A 253 4.19 11.04 1.62
C THR A 253 2.85 10.67 0.99
N LYS A 254 1.76 10.81 1.76
CA LYS A 254 0.40 10.59 1.25
C LYS A 254 0.07 11.52 0.10
N PHE A 255 0.42 12.81 0.24
CA PHE A 255 0.22 13.82 -0.80
C PHE A 255 1.04 13.51 -2.06
N GLN A 256 2.28 13.02 -1.94
CA GLN A 256 3.11 12.65 -3.09
C GLN A 256 2.45 11.54 -3.93
N ILE A 257 2.03 10.43 -3.30
CA ILE A 257 1.31 9.36 -3.99
C ILE A 257 0.02 9.91 -4.61
N PHE A 258 -0.77 10.64 -3.82
CA PHE A 258 -2.00 11.25 -4.27
C PHE A 258 -1.80 12.12 -5.53
N SER A 259 -0.86 13.07 -5.48
CA SER A 259 -0.59 14.00 -6.58
C SER A 259 -0.13 13.28 -7.85
N SER A 260 0.58 12.15 -7.70
CA SER A 260 0.98 11.31 -8.82
C SER A 260 -0.20 10.56 -9.43
N LEU A 261 -1.20 10.15 -8.63
CA LEU A 261 -2.39 9.43 -9.09
C LEU A 261 -3.39 10.33 -9.81
N VAL A 262 -3.51 11.61 -9.43
CA VAL A 262 -4.52 12.54 -9.96
C VAL A 262 -4.57 12.57 -11.50
N PRO A 263 -3.45 12.70 -12.24
CA PRO A 263 -3.46 12.66 -13.70
C PRO A 263 -4.03 11.37 -14.30
N HIS A 264 -4.03 10.27 -13.54
CA HIS A 264 -4.54 8.96 -13.95
C HIS A 264 -6.00 8.73 -13.56
N LEU A 265 -6.62 9.67 -12.82
CA LEU A 265 -8.06 9.70 -12.56
C LEU A 265 -8.86 10.18 -13.78
N ASP A 266 -8.19 10.70 -14.83
CA ASP A 266 -8.86 11.30 -15.99
C ASP A 266 -9.51 10.28 -16.95
N VAL A 267 -10.71 10.68 -17.35
CA VAL A 267 -11.71 10.00 -18.16
C VAL A 267 -11.64 10.55 -19.57
N SER A 268 -10.65 10.10 -20.34
CA SER A 268 -10.70 10.23 -21.80
C SER A 268 -11.80 9.31 -22.36
N GLY A 269 -13.05 9.75 -22.28
CA GLY A 269 -14.16 9.29 -23.13
C GLY A 269 -14.91 8.03 -22.68
N ASN A 270 -16.19 8.21 -22.35
CA ASN A 270 -17.27 7.21 -22.43
C ASN A 270 -17.26 5.99 -21.49
N TYR A 271 -17.00 6.12 -20.18
CA TYR A 271 -17.53 5.17 -19.19
C TYR A 271 -17.86 5.90 -17.88
N VAL A 272 -19.13 5.82 -17.44
CA VAL A 272 -19.74 6.77 -16.48
C VAL A 272 -19.85 6.24 -15.04
N SER A 273 -19.42 5.01 -14.69
CA SER A 273 -19.56 4.52 -13.29
C SER A 273 -18.28 4.14 -12.55
N GLY A 274 -17.17 3.84 -13.24
CA GLY A 274 -15.92 3.43 -12.56
C GLY A 274 -15.16 4.61 -11.94
N ASN A 275 -15.23 5.78 -12.57
CA ASN A 275 -14.42 6.93 -12.19
C ASN A 275 -14.95 7.67 -10.97
N GLU A 276 -16.26 7.67 -10.75
CA GLU A 276 -16.85 8.29 -9.55
C GLU A 276 -16.36 7.61 -8.28
N ARG A 277 -16.26 6.27 -8.27
CA ARG A 277 -15.71 5.50 -7.15
C ARG A 277 -14.24 5.83 -6.87
N LEU A 278 -13.42 5.96 -7.92
CA LEU A 278 -12.02 6.32 -7.78
C LEU A 278 -11.85 7.75 -7.28
N VAL A 279 -12.66 8.68 -7.76
CA VAL A 279 -12.67 10.07 -7.31
C VAL A 279 -13.11 10.17 -5.84
N GLU A 280 -14.11 9.40 -5.40
CA GLU A 280 -14.49 9.36 -3.98
C GLU A 280 -13.37 8.80 -3.09
N LYS A 281 -12.71 7.71 -3.50
CA LYS A 281 -11.52 7.21 -2.78
C LYS A 281 -10.36 8.21 -2.77
N ALA A 282 -10.18 8.96 -3.85
CA ALA A 282 -9.19 10.02 -3.89
C ALA A 282 -9.57 11.17 -2.93
N LEU A 283 -10.85 11.54 -2.83
CA LEU A 283 -11.35 12.51 -1.84
C LEU A 283 -11.14 12.02 -0.41
N GLU A 284 -11.37 10.73 -0.14
CA GLU A 284 -11.07 10.10 1.16
C GLU A 284 -9.57 10.19 1.49
N MET A 285 -8.69 9.87 0.54
CA MET A 285 -7.24 10.00 0.69
C MET A 285 -6.84 11.47 0.96
N ALA A 286 -7.36 12.42 0.18
CA ALA A 286 -7.09 13.84 0.35
C ALA A 286 -7.54 14.33 1.73
N SER A 287 -8.73 13.95 2.17
CA SER A 287 -9.27 14.27 3.50
C SER A 287 -8.41 13.71 4.64
N GLY A 288 -7.77 12.55 4.42
CA GLY A 288 -6.85 11.91 5.34
C GLY A 288 -5.44 12.53 5.41
N ILE A 289 -5.14 13.61 4.67
CA ILE A 289 -3.87 14.33 4.74
C ILE A 289 -3.87 15.24 5.97
N GLN A 290 -2.90 15.09 6.87
CA GLN A 290 -2.86 15.83 8.14
C GLN A 290 -2.54 17.31 7.99
N SER A 291 -1.64 17.67 7.06
CA SER A 291 -1.27 19.06 6.78
C SER A 291 -2.43 19.77 6.10
N GLU A 292 -2.98 20.82 6.73
CA GLU A 292 -4.08 21.61 6.16
C GLU A 292 -3.69 22.23 4.81
N TYR A 293 -2.46 22.72 4.69
CA TYR A 293 -1.92 23.27 3.44
C TYR A 293 -1.92 22.23 2.31
N LEU A 294 -1.38 21.02 2.58
CA LEU A 294 -1.36 19.94 1.59
C LEU A 294 -2.76 19.38 1.31
N ARG A 295 -3.65 19.39 2.30
CA ARG A 295 -5.05 18.99 2.13
C ARG A 295 -5.77 19.95 1.18
N VAL A 296 -5.60 21.27 1.35
CA VAL A 296 -6.14 22.25 0.39
C VAL A 296 -5.60 21.98 -1.00
N GLN A 297 -4.29 21.82 -1.14
CA GLN A 297 -3.68 21.53 -2.43
C GLN A 297 -4.23 20.24 -3.06
N ALA A 298 -4.42 19.19 -2.26
CA ALA A 298 -4.98 17.91 -2.72
C ALA A 298 -6.43 18.04 -3.19
N LEU A 299 -7.27 18.71 -2.41
CA LEU A 299 -8.67 18.97 -2.78
C LEU A 299 -8.74 19.80 -4.06
N SER A 300 -7.90 20.84 -4.19
CA SER A 300 -7.82 21.66 -5.40
C SER A 300 -7.48 20.85 -6.65
N LEU A 301 -6.58 19.87 -6.54
CA LEU A 301 -6.23 18.96 -7.64
C LEU A 301 -7.40 18.08 -8.09
N LEU A 302 -8.40 17.81 -7.24
CA LEU A 302 -9.57 17.00 -7.59
C LEU A 302 -10.71 17.80 -8.22
N ILE A 303 -10.79 19.12 -7.98
CA ILE A 303 -11.88 19.97 -8.49
C ILE A 303 -12.16 19.80 -10.00
N PRO A 304 -11.14 19.67 -10.89
CA PRO A 304 -11.39 19.42 -12.31
C PRO A 304 -12.16 18.13 -12.62
N TYR A 305 -12.13 17.15 -11.72
CA TYR A 305 -12.74 15.82 -11.88
C TYR A 305 -14.13 15.71 -11.24
N LEU A 306 -14.57 16.75 -10.53
CA LEU A 306 -15.85 16.79 -9.81
C LEU A 306 -16.93 17.50 -10.63
N LYS A 307 -18.20 17.14 -10.37
CA LYS A 307 -19.38 17.73 -11.03
C LYS A 307 -20.49 18.03 -10.02
N GLY A 308 -21.33 19.01 -10.34
CA GLY A 308 -22.50 19.41 -9.55
C GLY A 308 -22.14 19.73 -8.09
N GLN A 309 -23.03 19.35 -7.18
CA GLN A 309 -22.92 19.63 -5.73
C GLN A 309 -21.58 19.20 -5.14
N ARG A 310 -21.02 18.05 -5.55
CA ARG A 310 -19.75 17.55 -5.03
C ARG A 310 -18.57 18.47 -5.33
N LYS A 311 -18.61 19.13 -6.49
CA LYS A 311 -17.60 20.12 -6.88
C LYS A 311 -17.68 21.36 -6.00
N GLU A 312 -18.89 21.87 -5.78
CA GLU A 312 -19.16 23.03 -4.95
C GLU A 312 -18.74 22.78 -3.49
N GLU A 313 -19.16 21.66 -2.90
CA GLU A 313 -18.77 21.25 -1.55
C GLU A 313 -17.25 21.16 -1.38
N THR A 314 -16.54 20.65 -2.40
CA THR A 314 -15.07 20.52 -2.35
C THR A 314 -14.38 21.88 -2.45
N ILE A 315 -14.90 22.80 -3.27
CA ILE A 315 -14.41 24.19 -3.35
C ILE A 315 -14.60 24.88 -2.00
N GLU A 316 -15.79 24.80 -1.41
CA GLU A 316 -16.11 25.40 -0.11
C GLU A 316 -15.21 24.84 1.01
N GLN A 317 -15.05 23.52 1.06
CA GLN A 317 -14.17 22.86 2.02
C GLN A 317 -12.71 23.33 1.86
N ALA A 318 -12.21 23.43 0.63
CA ALA A 318 -10.85 23.90 0.37
C ALA A 318 -10.67 25.37 0.79
N LEU A 319 -11.65 26.23 0.53
CA LEU A 319 -11.65 27.64 0.97
C LEU A 319 -11.65 27.78 2.50
N GLU A 320 -12.51 27.02 3.18
CA GLU A 320 -12.60 27.04 4.65
C GLU A 320 -11.28 26.61 5.27
N LEU A 321 -10.71 25.48 4.81
CA LEU A 321 -9.42 24.99 5.27
C LEU A 321 -8.31 26.01 5.01
N ALA A 322 -8.23 26.56 3.80
CA ALA A 322 -7.22 27.55 3.45
C ALA A 322 -7.31 28.77 4.38
N SER A 323 -8.51 29.29 4.61
CA SER A 323 -8.77 30.47 5.44
C SER A 323 -8.37 30.27 6.90
N ASN A 324 -8.48 29.04 7.42
CA ASN A 324 -8.14 28.68 8.80
C ASN A 324 -6.63 28.50 9.05
N ILE A 325 -5.79 28.47 7.99
CA ILE A 325 -4.34 28.36 8.14
C ILE A 325 -3.78 29.58 8.90
N LYS A 326 -3.11 29.31 10.03
CA LYS A 326 -2.59 30.36 10.93
C LYS A 326 -1.51 31.22 10.30
N ASP A 327 -0.57 30.60 9.59
CA ASP A 327 0.51 31.31 8.90
C ASP A 327 -0.05 32.09 7.71
N LYS A 328 0.17 33.40 7.67
CA LYS A 328 -0.40 34.28 6.64
C LYS A 328 0.14 33.97 5.24
N ASN A 329 1.41 33.59 5.12
CA ASN A 329 2.03 33.28 3.84
C ASN A 329 1.50 31.95 3.31
N MET A 330 1.44 30.91 4.16
CA MET A 330 0.85 29.62 3.80
C MET A 330 -0.64 29.73 3.46
N ARG A 331 -1.39 30.56 4.19
CA ARG A 331 -2.79 30.86 3.88
C ARG A 331 -2.96 31.45 2.49
N SER A 332 -2.18 32.49 2.18
CA SER A 332 -2.22 33.14 0.87
C SER A 332 -1.87 32.16 -0.26
N LEU A 333 -0.87 31.31 -0.04
CA LEU A 333 -0.49 30.27 -1.02
C LEU A 333 -1.60 29.22 -1.16
N ALA A 334 -2.20 28.76 -0.07
CA ALA A 334 -3.29 27.79 -0.10
C ALA A 334 -4.52 28.31 -0.86
N LEU A 335 -4.92 29.56 -0.61
CA LEU A 335 -6.02 30.22 -1.32
C LEU A 335 -5.75 30.27 -2.84
N SER A 336 -4.50 30.53 -3.24
CA SER A 336 -4.13 30.56 -4.66
C SER A 336 -4.36 29.25 -5.42
N PHE A 337 -4.43 28.10 -4.73
CA PHE A 337 -4.80 26.83 -5.36
C PHE A 337 -6.30 26.73 -5.66
N VAL A 338 -7.14 27.47 -4.94
CA VAL A 338 -8.60 27.46 -5.10
C VAL A 338 -9.08 28.57 -6.03
N ASP A 339 -8.36 29.70 -6.09
CA ASP A 339 -8.67 30.87 -6.92
C ASP A 339 -9.18 30.54 -8.34
N PRO A 340 -8.56 29.61 -9.11
CA PRO A 340 -9.02 29.30 -10.46
C PRO A 340 -10.44 28.75 -10.58
N TYR A 341 -11.03 28.31 -9.46
CA TYR A 341 -12.33 27.64 -9.42
C TYR A 341 -13.46 28.52 -8.84
N LEU A 342 -13.14 29.73 -8.39
CA LEU A 342 -14.10 30.64 -7.76
C LEU A 342 -14.96 31.40 -8.79
N ASP A 343 -14.44 31.61 -10.01
CA ASP A 343 -15.14 32.35 -11.07
C ASP A 343 -16.39 31.62 -11.63
N GLY A 344 -16.57 30.34 -11.30
CA GLY A 344 -17.72 29.52 -11.71
C GLY A 344 -18.79 29.31 -10.63
N ALA A 345 -18.46 29.51 -9.35
CA ALA A 345 -19.34 29.20 -8.22
C ALA A 345 -20.31 30.36 -7.87
N GLY A 346 -20.05 31.58 -8.37
CA GLY A 346 -20.77 32.79 -7.97
C GLY A 346 -21.81 33.35 -8.96
N LYS A 347 -22.34 32.56 -9.91
CA LYS A 347 -23.27 33.08 -10.93
C LYS A 347 -24.71 32.62 -10.88
N GLU A 348 -25.11 31.74 -9.95
CA GLU A 348 -26.54 31.35 -9.87
C GLU A 348 -27.29 31.75 -8.60
N GLU A 349 -26.67 32.10 -7.47
CA GLU A 349 -27.45 32.64 -6.35
C GLU A 349 -26.76 33.83 -5.66
N GLY A 350 -27.51 34.94 -5.63
CA GLY A 350 -27.06 36.20 -5.07
C GLY A 350 -26.85 36.11 -3.57
N VAL A 351 -25.58 36.19 -3.16
CA VAL A 351 -25.20 36.69 -1.84
C VAL A 351 -24.14 37.77 -2.06
N GLU A 352 -24.60 38.99 -2.29
CA GLU A 352 -23.83 40.19 -1.97
C GLU A 352 -23.55 40.18 -0.47
N GLY A 353 -22.27 40.16 -0.08
CA GLY A 353 -21.90 40.51 1.29
C GLY A 353 -20.57 39.95 1.77
N ASN A 354 -19.53 40.79 1.68
CA ASN A 354 -18.40 40.85 2.61
C ASN A 354 -17.38 39.69 2.62
N LEU A 355 -16.54 39.55 1.57
CA LEU A 355 -15.22 38.91 1.75
C LEU A 355 -14.05 39.56 0.98
N VAL A 356 -14.22 40.72 0.32
CA VAL A 356 -13.17 41.32 -0.53
C VAL A 356 -12.63 42.66 -0.02
N GLN A 357 -12.49 42.87 1.30
CA GLN A 357 -11.92 44.14 1.82
C GLN A 357 -10.52 44.07 2.45
N ASP A 358 -9.93 42.89 2.67
CA ASP A 358 -8.66 42.81 3.39
C ASP A 358 -7.39 42.66 2.53
N LEU A 359 -7.48 42.84 1.22
CA LEU A 359 -6.31 42.91 0.33
C LEU A 359 -6.12 44.31 -0.27
N SER A 360 -6.09 45.34 0.59
CA SER A 360 -5.49 46.62 0.20
C SER A 360 -3.98 46.56 0.42
N PHE A 361 -3.26 46.32 -0.67
CA PHE A 361 -1.84 46.63 -0.79
C PHE A 361 -1.63 48.11 -0.50
N ASN A 362 -1.09 48.44 0.68
CA ASN A 362 -0.57 49.77 0.92
C ASN A 362 0.60 49.69 1.90
N GLU A 363 1.82 49.80 1.37
CA GLU A 363 2.84 50.70 1.91
C GLU A 363 4.04 50.78 0.96
N GLN A 364 4.12 51.88 0.22
CA GLN A 364 5.39 52.39 -0.28
C GLN A 364 6.24 52.87 0.91
N PRO A 365 7.54 52.55 0.99
CA PRO A 365 8.40 53.17 1.98
C PRO A 365 8.71 54.62 1.57
N LYS A 366 8.31 55.56 2.42
CA LYS A 366 8.78 56.95 2.38
C LYS A 366 10.28 56.99 2.61
N SER A 367 11.05 57.26 1.56
CA SER A 367 12.41 57.77 1.68
C SER A 367 12.39 59.17 2.29
N LYS A 368 13.07 59.33 3.44
CA LYS A 368 13.48 60.62 4.00
C LYS A 368 15.01 60.63 4.15
N MET A 369 15.58 61.78 3.80
CA MET A 369 16.93 62.30 4.08
C MET A 369 18.06 61.65 3.26
N ASN A 370 18.89 62.40 2.52
CA ASN A 370 19.37 63.78 2.69
C ASN A 370 19.22 64.66 1.45
#